data_AF-A0A3M1UY24-F1
#
_entry.id   AF-A0A3M1UY24-F1
#
_cell.length_a   1.000
_cell.length_b   1.000
_cell.length_c   1.000
_cell.angle_alpha   90.00
_cell.angle_beta   90.00
_cell.angle_gamma   90.00
#
_symmetry.space_group_name_H-M   'P 1'
#
loop_
_entity.id
_entity.type
_entity.pdbx_description
1 polymer ?
#
loop_
_entity_poly.entity_id
_entity_poly.type
_entity_poly.pdbx_seq_one_letter_code
_entity_poly.pdbx_strand_id
1 'polypeptide(L)'
;MLSLVKLIIAVVLAFLGAAFAIINDQPVALDLYFVVTRMPLSLALLLAMGLGLVLGALVSTFYFMQLRKENARLRRQARMAEQEVKNLRTLPLNGR
;
A
#
# COMPACT_ATOMS: atom_id res chain seq x y z
N MET A 1 16.65 9.03 -17.23
CA MET A 1 16.70 7.56 -17.37
C MET A 1 15.52 6.87 -16.68
N LEU A 2 15.28 7.10 -15.37
CA LEU A 2 14.15 6.47 -14.65
C LEU A 2 12.76 6.76 -15.29
N SER A 3 12.52 7.98 -15.76
CA SER A 3 11.24 8.35 -16.41
C SER A 3 11.02 7.65 -17.75
N LEU A 4 12.09 7.43 -18.52
CA LEU A 4 12.01 6.70 -19.80
C LEU A 4 11.71 5.22 -19.57
N VAL A 5 12.37 4.60 -18.57
CA VAL A 5 12.08 3.21 -18.18
C VAL A 5 10.63 3.05 -17.73
N LYS A 6 10.12 3.98 -16.90
CA LYS A 6 8.70 3.98 -16.49
C LYS A 6 7.76 4.10 -17.69
N LEU A 7 8.06 4.97 -18.64
CA LEU A 7 7.26 5.14 -19.86
C LEU A 7 7.25 3.85 -20.69
N ILE A 8 8.41 3.23 -20.92
CA ILE A 8 8.51 1.97 -21.66
C ILE A 8 7.70 0.87 -20.97
N ILE A 9 7.84 0.73 -19.64
CA ILE A 9 7.05 -0.24 -18.86
C ILE A 9 5.54 0.05 -19.01
N ALA A 10 5.13 1.30 -18.88
CA ALA A 10 3.72 1.68 -19.02
C ALA A 10 3.17 1.35 -20.41
N VAL A 11 3.94 1.63 -21.47
CA VAL A 11 3.57 1.29 -22.85
C VAL A 11 3.45 -0.22 -23.04
N VAL A 12 4.44 -1.00 -22.58
CA VAL A 12 4.39 -2.47 -22.67
C VAL A 12 3.18 -3.02 -21.91
N LEU A 13 2.93 -2.56 -20.69
CA LEU A 13 1.76 -2.98 -19.92
C LEU A 13 0.45 -2.60 -20.59
N ALA A 14 0.36 -1.41 -21.21
CA ALA A 14 -0.82 -1.00 -21.96
C ALA A 14 -1.06 -1.90 -23.17
N PHE A 15 -0.02 -2.23 -23.94
CA PHE A 15 -0.12 -3.18 -25.05
C PHE A 15 -0.54 -4.58 -24.59
N LEU A 16 0.05 -5.09 -23.51
CA LEU A 16 -0.32 -6.39 -22.94
C LEU A 16 -1.77 -6.38 -22.45
N GLY A 17 -2.20 -5.32 -21.78
CA GLY A 17 -3.59 -5.16 -21.32
C GLY A 17 -4.57 -5.10 -22.48
N ALA A 18 -4.26 -4.35 -23.54
CA ALA A 18 -5.09 -4.27 -24.73
C ALA A 18 -5.17 -5.62 -25.47
N ALA A 19 -4.04 -6.29 -25.68
CA ALA A 19 -4.01 -7.62 -26.29
C ALA A 19 -4.80 -8.63 -25.47
N PHE A 20 -4.62 -8.63 -24.14
CA PHE A 20 -5.38 -9.45 -23.22
C PHE A 20 -6.88 -9.19 -23.33
N ALA A 21 -7.29 -7.92 -23.39
CA ALA A 21 -8.69 -7.52 -23.50
C ALA A 21 -9.35 -8.04 -24.78
N ILE A 22 -8.67 -7.88 -25.93
CA ILE A 22 -9.17 -8.30 -27.24
C ILE A 22 -9.25 -9.83 -27.33
N ILE A 23 -8.20 -10.54 -26.90
CA ILE A 23 -8.16 -12.01 -26.98
C ILE A 23 -9.21 -12.66 -26.06
N ASN A 24 -9.52 -12.01 -24.93
CA ASN A 24 -10.44 -12.52 -23.91
C ASN A 24 -11.75 -11.73 -23.85
N ASP A 25 -12.28 -11.31 -25.01
CA ASP A 25 -13.56 -10.60 -25.10
C ASP A 25 -14.80 -11.52 -24.97
N GLN A 26 -14.59 -12.77 -24.55
CA GLN A 26 -15.67 -13.73 -24.37
C GLN A 26 -16.59 -13.29 -23.23
N PRO A 27 -17.91 -13.16 -23.46
CA PRO A 27 -18.84 -12.75 -22.42
C PRO A 27 -19.06 -13.88 -21.40
N VAL A 28 -18.81 -13.59 -20.13
CA VAL A 28 -19.04 -14.49 -19.00
C VAL A 28 -20.19 -14.00 -18.14
N ALA A 29 -20.99 -14.92 -17.62
CA ALA A 29 -22.02 -14.61 -16.64
C ALA A 29 -21.40 -14.61 -15.25
N LEU A 30 -21.52 -13.47 -14.55
CA LEU A 30 -21.10 -13.32 -13.17
C LEU A 30 -22.34 -13.20 -12.29
N ASP A 31 -22.52 -14.20 -11.43
CA ASP A 31 -23.53 -14.20 -10.38
C ASP A 31 -22.93 -13.53 -9.13
N LEU A 32 -23.39 -12.31 -8.83
CA LEU A 32 -22.97 -11.52 -7.67
C LEU A 32 -23.92 -11.72 -6.49
N TYR A 33 -24.52 -12.91 -6.36
CA TYR A 33 -25.57 -13.31 -5.42
C TYR A 33 -26.93 -12.61 -5.63
N PHE A 34 -26.94 -11.30 -5.81
CA PHE A 34 -28.17 -10.50 -5.95
C PHE A 34 -28.47 -10.09 -7.39
N VAL A 35 -27.44 -10.07 -8.24
CA VAL A 35 -27.53 -9.65 -9.65
C VAL A 35 -26.63 -10.56 -10.48
N VAL A 36 -27.16 -11.03 -11.61
CA VAL A 36 -26.37 -11.71 -12.64
C VAL A 36 -26.09 -10.72 -13.76
N THR A 37 -24.82 -10.49 -14.07
CA THR A 37 -24.40 -9.61 -15.16
C THR A 37 -23.56 -10.37 -16.17
N ARG A 38 -23.62 -9.95 -17.44
CA ARG A 38 -22.80 -10.50 -18.52
C ARG A 38 -21.80 -9.45 -18.96
N MET A 39 -20.52 -9.76 -18.85
CA MET A 39 -19.43 -8.86 -19.25
C MET A 39 -18.28 -9.67 -19.83
N PRO A 40 -17.40 -9.05 -20.66
CA PRO A 40 -16.19 -9.71 -21.13
C PRO A 40 -15.34 -10.23 -19.97
N LEU A 41 -14.74 -11.41 -20.13
CA LEU A 41 -13.86 -12.01 -19.12
C LEU A 41 -12.72 -11.06 -18.74
N SER A 42 -12.15 -10.37 -19.73
CA SER A 42 -11.10 -9.38 -19.52
C SER A 42 -11.54 -8.24 -18.58
N LEU A 43 -12.76 -7.73 -18.76
CA LEU A 43 -13.32 -6.68 -17.91
C LEU A 43 -13.60 -7.17 -16.49
N ALA A 44 -14.16 -8.38 -16.36
CA ALA A 44 -14.39 -9.01 -15.06
C ALA A 44 -13.10 -9.12 -14.25
N LEU A 45 -12.03 -9.62 -14.88
CA LEU A 45 -10.71 -9.76 -14.25
C LEU A 45 -10.09 -8.39 -13.93
N LEU A 46 -10.19 -7.42 -14.83
CA LEU A 46 -9.69 -6.07 -14.59
C LEU A 46 -10.35 -5.42 -13.37
N LEU A 47 -11.68 -5.55 -13.25
CA LEU A 47 -12.42 -5.02 -12.10
C LEU A 47 -12.04 -5.75 -10.81
N ALA A 48 -11.97 -7.07 -10.82
CA ALA A 48 -11.60 -7.85 -9.64
C ALA A 48 -10.18 -7.51 -9.14
N MET A 49 -9.21 -7.45 -10.06
CA MET A 49 -7.83 -7.07 -9.75
C MET A 49 -7.73 -5.61 -9.31
N GLY A 50 -8.42 -4.70 -9.99
CA GLY A 50 -8.46 -3.28 -9.65
C GLY A 50 -9.04 -3.05 -8.26
N LEU A 51 -10.14 -3.71 -7.92
CA LEU A 51 -10.73 -3.68 -6.58
C LEU A 51 -9.75 -4.26 -5.54
N GLY A 52 -9.10 -5.38 -5.84
CA GLY A 52 -8.08 -5.97 -4.97
C GLY A 52 -6.91 -5.02 -4.69
N LEU A 53 -6.42 -4.31 -5.71
CA LEU A 53 -5.36 -3.30 -5.56
C LEU A 53 -5.80 -2.12 -4.70
N VAL A 54 -7.01 -1.60 -4.93
CA VAL A 54 -7.57 -0.50 -4.14
C VAL A 54 -7.71 -0.91 -2.67
N LEU A 55 -8.31 -2.07 -2.40
CA LEU A 55 -8.48 -2.59 -1.04
C LEU A 55 -7.13 -2.84 -0.37
N GLY A 56 -6.18 -3.47 -1.08
CA GLY A 56 -4.84 -3.72 -0.57
C GLY A 56 -4.07 -2.43 -0.25
N ALA A 57 -4.19 -1.40 -1.09
CA ALA A 57 -3.59 -0.10 -0.86
C ALA A 57 -4.21 0.61 0.35
N LEU A 58 -5.54 0.54 0.53
CA LEU A 58 -6.24 1.11 1.68
C LEU A 58 -5.78 0.46 2.99
N VAL A 59 -5.77 -0.87 3.05
CA VAL A 59 -5.31 -1.63 4.23
C VAL A 59 -3.85 -1.29 4.55
N SER A 60 -2.99 -1.31 3.53
CA SER A 60 -1.56 -1.02 3.68
C SER A 60 -1.31 0.40 4.19
N THR A 61 -2.04 1.38 3.66
CA THR A 61 -1.95 2.80 4.08
C THR A 61 -2.37 2.97 5.54
N PHE A 62 -3.46 2.32 5.94
CA PHE A 62 -3.93 2.35 7.32
C PHE A 62 -2.89 1.77 8.28
N TYR A 63 -2.35 0.59 7.96
CA TYR A 63 -1.30 -0.05 8.77
C TYR A 63 -0.04 0.83 8.85
N PHE A 64 0.41 1.36 7.72
CA PHE A 64 1.58 2.23 7.67
C PHE A 64 1.41 3.50 8.52
N MET A 65 0.21 4.07 8.55
CA MET A 65 -0.10 5.23 9.39
C MET A 65 0.00 4.89 10.89
N GLN A 66 -0.50 3.73 11.31
CA GLN A 66 -0.35 3.28 12.70
C GLN A 66 1.13 3.10 13.06
N LEU A 67 1.88 2.43 12.18
CA LEU A 67 3.30 2.16 12.39
C LEU A 67 4.12 3.45 12.49
N ARG A 68 3.79 4.47 11.68
CA ARG A 68 4.42 5.80 11.79
C ARG A 68 4.11 6.48 13.12
N LYS A 69 2.87 6.39 13.62
CA LYS A 69 2.48 6.96 14.93
C LYS A 69 3.23 6.27 16.07
N GLU A 70 3.31 4.95 16.04
CA GLU A 70 4.05 4.16 17.02
C GLU A 70 5.55 4.49 16.99
N ASN A 71 6.16 4.53 15.81
CA ASN A 71 7.56 4.90 15.65
C ASN A 71 7.85 6.31 16.19
N ALA A 72 6.96 7.27 15.94
CA ALA A 72 7.08 8.62 16.49
C ALA A 72 6.99 8.65 18.02
N ARG A 73 6.09 7.85 18.61
CA ARG A 73 5.95 7.70 20.06
C ARG A 73 7.20 7.07 20.67
N LEU A 74 7.69 5.97 20.11
CA LEU A 74 8.89 5.27 20.59
C LEU A 74 10.13 6.18 20.51
N ARG A 75 10.29 6.93 19.42
CA ARG A 75 11.37 7.92 19.30
C ARG A 75 11.29 9.03 20.35
N ARG A 76 10.10 9.45 20.75
CA ARG A 76 9.92 10.44 21.84
C ARG A 76 10.31 9.85 23.19
N GLN A 77 9.87 8.63 23.47
CA GLN A 77 10.20 7.92 24.72
C GLN A 77 11.71 7.67 24.85
N ALA A 78 12.37 7.25 23.77
CA ALA A 78 13.82 7.06 23.76
C ALA A 78 14.56 8.36 24.10
N ARG A 79 14.19 9.49 23.48
CA ARG A 79 14.78 10.80 23.78
C ARG A 79 14.57 11.25 25.23
N MET A 80 13.40 10.99 25.81
CA MET A 80 13.12 11.33 27.21
C MET A 80 14.00 10.49 28.16
N ALA A 81 14.11 9.20 27.92
CA ALA A 81 14.96 8.31 28.71
C ALA A 81 16.45 8.70 28.61
N GLU A 82 16.94 9.04 27.42
CA GLU A 82 18.30 9.56 27.23
C GLU A 82 18.54 10.86 28.01
N GLN A 83 17.55 11.77 28.03
CA GLN A 83 17.63 13.02 28.78
C GLN A 83 17.61 12.80 30.29
N GLU A 84 16.81 11.86 30.80
CA GLU A 84 16.80 11.50 32.22
C GLU A 84 18.14 10.92 32.67
N VAL A 85 18.73 10.00 31.89
CA VAL A 85 20.07 9.46 32.18
C VAL A 85 21.12 10.57 32.17
N LYS A 86 21.04 11.50 31.21
CA LYS A 86 21.95 12.65 31.15
C LYS A 86 21.80 13.55 32.38
N ASN A 87 20.57 13.89 32.76
CA ASN A 87 20.28 14.73 33.92
C ASN A 87 20.78 14.09 35.23
N LEU A 88 20.57 12.78 35.40
CA LEU A 88 21.07 12.02 36.55
C LEU A 88 22.60 11.98 36.62
N ARG A 89 23.28 11.85 35.47
CA ARG A 89 24.75 11.89 35.40
C ARG A 89 25.35 13.27 35.71
N THR A 90 24.57 14.34 35.52
CA THR A 90 24.99 15.71 35.84
C THR A 90 24.60 16.14 37.25
N LEU A 91 23.88 15.32 38.02
CA LEU A 91 23.60 15.63 39.41
C LEU A 91 24.91 15.58 40.22
N PRO A 92 25.27 16.65 40.96
CA PRO A 92 26.40 16.58 41.87
C PRO A 92 26.11 15.53 42.93
N LEU A 93 27.08 14.65 43.19
CA LEU A 93 27.05 13.65 44.26
C LEU A 93 27.16 14.36 45.62
N ASN A 94 26.15 15.13 46.01
CA ASN A 94 26.03 15.67 47.36
C ASN A 94 25.17 14.71 48.20
N GLY A 95 25.76 13.54 48.47
CA GLY A 95 25.42 12.72 49.62
C GLY A 95 26.46 12.98 50.70
N ARG A 96 26.01 13.45 51.86
CA ARG A 96 26.77 13.33 53.11
C ARG A 96 27.07 11.85 53.41
#